data_AF-A0A965RNR5-F1
#
_entry.id   AF-A0A965RNR5-F1
#
_cell.length_a   1.000
_cell.length_b   1.000
_cell.length_c   1.000
_cell.angle_alpha   90.00
_cell.angle_beta   90.00
_cell.angle_gamma   90.00
#
_symmetry.space_group_name_H-M   'P 1'
#
loop_
_entity.id
_entity.type
_entity.pdbx_description
1 polymer ?
#
loop_
_entity_poly.entity_id
_entity_poly.type
_entity_poly.pdbx_seq_one_letter_code
_entity_poly.pdbx_strand_id
1 'polypeptide(L)'
;MKKNKYNNKIKKILNNDEEYHFNDEIENELIEDDYDSRDDTDVELEIQDEELDDILEEPKEEKIEEPKVEVPPTEVVKKKRGRKPQNAKDKEKYYVEPKQFDEEIMKYYESGKMSNELANMISNISHKLSYANNFINYSYREEMVGDGVIRMMKALIAKKYNREKGTNPFSYFTRIAFNAFRNRIKKEKHMHETHEKYQKEVMFMSEAFSHLSKNNNISIMKERNRDY
;
A
#
# COMPACT_ATOMS: atom_id res chain seq x y z
N MET A 1 32.71 32.75 40.31
CA MET A 1 32.00 31.45 40.32
C MET A 1 30.53 31.74 40.02
N LYS A 2 29.81 31.21 39.02
CA LYS A 2 29.90 29.98 38.24
C LYS A 2 29.50 30.32 36.79
N LYS A 3 30.45 30.37 35.85
CA LYS A 3 30.13 30.46 34.42
C LYS A 3 29.83 29.06 33.91
N ASN A 4 28.53 28.80 33.81
CA ASN A 4 27.85 28.03 32.78
C ASN A 4 28.51 26.71 32.32
N LYS A 5 28.33 25.67 33.15
CA LYS A 5 28.71 24.27 32.91
C LYS A 5 27.96 23.62 31.72
N TYR A 6 26.98 24.30 31.11
CA TYR A 6 26.20 23.80 29.97
C TYR A 6 26.87 23.99 28.60
N ASN A 7 27.70 25.04 28.42
CA ASN A 7 28.29 25.32 27.10
C ASN A 7 29.46 24.39 26.71
N ASN A 8 30.04 23.67 27.67
CA ASN A 8 31.07 22.65 27.38
C ASN A 8 30.47 21.26 27.10
N LYS A 9 29.17 21.05 27.38
CA LYS A 9 28.50 19.78 27.05
C LYS A 9 28.01 19.76 25.60
N ILE A 10 27.61 20.91 25.06
CA ILE A 10 27.21 21.05 23.65
C ILE A 10 28.42 20.93 22.70
N LYS A 11 29.59 21.49 23.06
CA LYS A 11 30.82 21.32 22.28
C LYS A 11 31.41 19.90 22.31
N LYS A 12 30.98 19.05 23.25
CA LYS A 12 31.40 17.64 23.32
C LYS A 12 30.49 16.70 22.51
N ILE A 13 29.31 17.18 22.09
CA ILE A 13 28.37 16.43 21.26
C ILE A 13 28.66 16.66 19.76
N LEU A 14 29.38 17.74 19.41
CA LEU A 14 29.68 18.10 18.01
C LEU A 14 31.02 17.58 17.47
N ASN A 15 31.77 16.79 18.25
CA ASN A 15 33.11 16.29 17.85
C ASN A 15 33.25 14.75 17.94
N ASN A 16 32.15 14.01 18.00
CA ASN A 16 32.19 12.56 17.85
C ASN A 16 31.70 12.21 16.45
N ASP A 17 32.66 11.98 15.56
CA ASP A 17 32.49 11.28 14.28
C ASP A 17 32.20 9.81 14.58
N GLU A 18 30.99 9.51 15.08
CA GLU A 18 30.46 8.15 15.10
C GLU A 18 29.53 7.98 13.89
N GLU A 19 30.04 7.22 12.95
CA GLU A 19 29.38 6.60 11.81
C GLU A 19 28.06 5.95 12.26
N TYR A 20 26.93 6.50 11.79
CA TYR A 20 25.62 5.89 11.99
C TYR A 20 25.53 4.61 11.17
N HIS A 21 25.99 3.49 11.74
CA HIS A 21 25.53 2.18 11.34
C HIS A 21 24.10 2.01 11.85
N PHE A 22 23.16 1.95 10.91
CA PHE A 22 21.78 1.57 11.19
C PHE A 22 21.79 0.07 11.51
N ASN A 23 21.44 -0.32 12.73
CA ASN A 23 21.36 -1.72 13.11
C ASN A 23 20.11 -2.34 12.47
N ASP A 24 20.30 -3.36 11.63
CA ASP A 24 19.26 -4.14 10.94
C ASP A 24 18.43 -5.06 11.87
N GLU A 25 18.41 -4.81 13.19
CA GLU A 25 17.80 -5.71 14.19
C GLU A 25 16.53 -5.16 14.87
N ILE A 26 16.02 -3.98 14.47
CA ILE A 26 14.79 -3.40 15.08
C ILE A 26 13.60 -3.43 14.10
N GLU A 27 13.35 -4.56 13.45
CA GLU A 27 12.08 -4.79 12.74
C GLU A 27 11.28 -6.01 13.25
N ASN A 28 11.77 -6.77 14.23
CA ASN A 28 11.15 -8.05 14.59
C ASN A 28 10.42 -8.12 15.95
N GLU A 29 9.96 -7.01 16.54
CA GLU A 29 9.33 -7.11 17.88
C GLU A 29 8.01 -6.36 18.09
N LEU A 30 7.30 -5.97 17.03
CA LEU A 30 5.91 -5.48 17.21
C LEU A 30 4.99 -6.00 16.11
N ILE A 31 4.05 -6.84 16.56
CA ILE A 31 2.88 -7.47 15.90
C ILE A 31 3.11 -8.94 15.51
N GLU A 32 3.31 -9.80 16.51
CA GLU A 32 2.75 -11.16 16.47
C GLU A 32 1.33 -11.09 17.05
N ASP A 33 0.34 -10.91 16.18
CA ASP A 33 -1.03 -11.31 16.49
C ASP A 33 -1.29 -12.59 15.71
N ASP A 34 -1.36 -13.70 16.44
CA ASP A 34 -1.70 -15.04 15.97
C ASP A 34 -2.98 -15.02 15.11
N TYR A 35 -2.83 -15.02 13.78
CA TYR A 35 -3.91 -15.36 12.86
C TYR A 35 -3.85 -16.87 12.58
N ASP A 36 -4.73 -17.62 13.25
CA ASP A 36 -4.90 -19.07 13.08
C ASP A 36 -5.39 -19.37 11.64
N SER A 37 -4.45 -19.80 10.80
CA SER A 37 -4.65 -20.26 9.43
C SER A 37 -5.47 -21.56 9.42
N ARG A 38 -6.73 -21.49 9.00
CA ARG A 38 -7.48 -22.65 8.51
C ARG A 38 -8.23 -22.34 7.23
N ASP A 39 -7.72 -22.96 6.17
CA ASP A 39 -8.34 -23.30 4.88
C ASP A 39 -9.10 -22.18 4.16
N ASP A 40 -8.41 -21.55 3.20
CA ASP A 40 -8.75 -21.69 1.78
C ASP A 40 -7.65 -21.05 0.92
N THR A 41 -7.33 -21.72 -0.18
CA THR A 41 -6.25 -21.41 -1.12
C THR A 41 -6.16 -19.95 -1.56
N ASP A 42 -5.12 -19.24 -1.12
CA ASP A 42 -4.48 -18.15 -1.84
C ASP A 42 -3.03 -18.06 -1.35
N VAL A 43 -2.09 -18.12 -2.27
CA VAL A 43 -0.65 -18.05 -2.03
C VAL A 43 -0.34 -16.82 -1.18
N GLU A 44 0.14 -17.04 0.05
CA GLU A 44 0.92 -16.07 0.81
C GLU A 44 2.04 -15.54 -0.08
N LEU A 45 1.81 -14.37 -0.67
CA LEU A 45 2.89 -13.51 -1.11
C LEU A 45 3.17 -12.54 0.04
N GLU A 46 3.70 -13.10 1.13
CA GLU A 46 4.75 -12.41 1.86
C GLU A 46 5.89 -12.20 0.87
N ILE A 47 5.88 -11.06 0.19
CA ILE A 47 7.05 -10.60 -0.53
C ILE A 47 8.03 -10.17 0.56
N GLN A 48 8.86 -11.13 1.01
CA GLN A 48 10.13 -10.83 1.65
C GLN A 48 10.88 -9.86 0.74
N ASP A 49 11.50 -8.84 1.34
CA ASP A 49 12.11 -7.69 0.66
C ASP A 49 13.30 -8.03 -0.28
N GLU A 50 13.48 -9.30 -0.65
CA GLU A 50 14.55 -9.81 -1.53
C GLU A 50 14.16 -9.90 -3.04
N GLU A 51 12.89 -10.03 -3.42
CA GLU A 51 12.50 -10.20 -4.84
C GLU A 51 12.27 -8.86 -5.61
N LEU A 52 13.14 -7.87 -5.45
CA LEU A 52 13.15 -6.70 -6.36
C LEU A 52 14.11 -6.85 -7.54
N ASP A 53 14.96 -7.88 -7.53
CA ASP A 53 16.02 -8.09 -8.52
C ASP A 53 15.54 -8.94 -9.73
N ASP A 54 14.48 -9.72 -9.58
CA ASP A 54 13.96 -10.62 -10.63
C ASP A 54 12.96 -9.98 -11.62
N ILE A 55 12.67 -8.68 -11.49
CA ILE A 55 11.74 -7.98 -12.39
C ILE A 55 12.40 -7.60 -13.76
N LEU A 56 13.64 -8.00 -14.00
CA LEU A 56 14.43 -7.60 -15.18
C LEU A 56 14.75 -8.70 -16.21
N GLU A 57 14.10 -9.86 -16.20
CA GLU A 57 14.09 -10.73 -17.39
C GLU A 57 12.81 -10.52 -18.21
N GLU A 58 12.98 -10.06 -19.44
CA GLU A 58 11.91 -9.93 -20.43
C GLU A 58 11.34 -11.32 -20.79
N PRO A 59 10.01 -11.56 -20.70
CA PRO A 59 9.45 -12.79 -21.22
C PRO A 59 9.31 -12.71 -22.74
N LYS A 60 9.85 -13.71 -23.44
CA LYS A 60 9.63 -13.95 -24.88
C LYS A 60 8.14 -14.20 -25.13
N GLU A 61 7.62 -13.60 -26.19
CA GLU A 61 6.22 -13.73 -26.60
C GLU A 61 5.89 -15.18 -27.03
N GLU A 62 5.05 -15.87 -26.25
CA GLU A 62 4.30 -17.04 -26.72
C GLU A 62 2.79 -16.76 -26.65
N LYS A 63 2.12 -16.94 -27.78
CA LYS A 63 0.67 -16.80 -27.91
C LYS A 63 -0.02 -17.94 -27.17
N ILE A 64 -0.80 -17.60 -26.14
CA ILE A 64 -1.74 -18.53 -25.50
C ILE A 64 -3.15 -18.06 -25.85
N GLU A 65 -3.92 -18.93 -26.53
CA GLU A 65 -5.33 -18.71 -26.83
C GLU A 65 -6.17 -18.93 -25.56
N GLU A 66 -6.91 -17.92 -25.12
CA GLU A 66 -7.78 -18.00 -23.94
C GLU A 66 -9.06 -18.83 -24.21
N PRO A 67 -9.51 -19.69 -23.26
CA PRO A 67 -10.76 -20.41 -23.37
C PRO A 67 -11.97 -19.48 -23.16
N LYS A 68 -12.94 -19.54 -24.07
CA LYS A 68 -14.20 -18.79 -24.00
C LYS A 68 -15.10 -19.32 -22.88
N VAL A 69 -15.34 -18.51 -21.85
CA VAL A 69 -16.44 -18.70 -20.89
C VAL A 69 -17.60 -17.79 -21.31
N GLU A 70 -18.72 -18.40 -21.70
CA GLU A 70 -19.95 -17.68 -22.07
C GLU A 70 -20.68 -17.17 -20.82
N VAL A 71 -20.69 -15.85 -20.64
CA VAL A 71 -21.42 -15.15 -19.58
C VAL A 71 -22.85 -14.86 -20.08
N PRO A 72 -23.93 -15.09 -19.28
CA PRO A 72 -25.31 -14.89 -19.72
C PRO A 72 -25.61 -13.43 -20.13
N PRO A 73 -26.60 -13.18 -21.01
CA PRO A 73 -26.79 -11.89 -21.64
C PRO A 73 -27.30 -10.86 -20.62
N THR A 74 -26.42 -9.95 -20.23
CA THR A 74 -26.82 -8.69 -19.60
C THR A 74 -27.12 -7.68 -20.69
N GLU A 75 -28.31 -7.08 -20.62
CA GLU A 75 -28.81 -6.14 -21.62
C GLU A 75 -27.84 -4.98 -21.87
N VAL A 76 -27.49 -4.81 -23.15
CA VAL A 76 -26.52 -3.84 -23.62
C VAL A 76 -27.13 -2.43 -23.61
N VAL A 77 -26.99 -1.71 -22.50
CA VAL A 77 -27.21 -0.26 -22.50
C VAL A 77 -26.08 0.39 -23.30
N LYS A 78 -26.41 0.85 -24.52
CA LYS A 78 -25.49 1.56 -25.42
C LYS A 78 -24.84 2.74 -24.70
N LYS A 79 -23.56 2.63 -24.33
CA LYS A 79 -22.75 3.77 -23.89
C LYS A 79 -22.69 4.80 -25.01
N LYS A 80 -23.40 5.92 -24.84
CA LYS A 80 -23.18 7.13 -25.65
C LYS A 80 -21.70 7.51 -25.52
N ARG A 81 -21.04 7.80 -26.66
CA ARG A 81 -19.64 8.28 -26.68
C ARG A 81 -19.52 9.49 -25.75
N GLY A 82 -18.87 9.28 -24.60
CA GLY A 82 -18.77 10.27 -23.53
C GLY A 82 -17.89 11.44 -23.91
N ARG A 83 -18.24 12.62 -23.40
CA ARG A 83 -17.61 13.94 -23.60
C ARG A 83 -16.08 13.92 -23.44
N LYS A 84 -15.39 14.88 -24.10
CA LYS A 84 -13.97 15.20 -23.82
C LYS A 84 -13.76 15.28 -22.30
N PRO A 85 -12.71 14.64 -21.74
CA PRO A 85 -12.49 14.63 -20.29
C PRO A 85 -12.29 16.06 -19.81
N GLN A 86 -13.04 16.45 -18.77
CA GLN A 86 -13.02 17.81 -18.20
C GLN A 86 -11.70 18.12 -17.45
N ASN A 87 -10.81 17.13 -17.31
CA ASN A 87 -9.63 17.20 -16.44
C ASN A 87 -8.32 17.39 -17.22
N ALA A 88 -8.32 18.24 -18.25
CA ALA A 88 -7.08 18.58 -18.95
C ALA A 88 -6.10 19.35 -18.05
N LYS A 89 -6.63 20.18 -17.14
CA LYS A 89 -5.85 21.00 -16.19
C LYS A 89 -5.17 20.16 -15.10
N ASP A 90 -5.79 19.07 -14.67
CA ASP A 90 -5.22 18.20 -13.62
C ASP A 90 -4.06 17.34 -14.13
N LYS A 91 -4.01 17.05 -15.44
CA LYS A 91 -2.91 16.29 -16.06
C LYS A 91 -1.58 17.05 -16.05
N GLU A 92 -1.66 18.37 -16.04
CA GLU A 92 -0.53 19.29 -16.08
C GLU A 92 0.06 19.51 -14.67
N LYS A 93 -0.80 19.50 -13.64
CA LYS A 93 -0.41 19.69 -12.23
C LYS A 93 0.67 18.73 -11.74
N TYR A 94 0.65 17.48 -12.22
CA TYR A 94 1.57 16.41 -11.79
C TYR A 94 2.49 15.94 -12.91
N TYR A 95 2.78 16.80 -13.88
CA TYR A 95 3.71 16.46 -14.94
C TYR A 95 5.15 16.44 -14.40
N VAL A 96 5.92 15.45 -14.84
CA VAL A 96 7.34 15.28 -14.50
C VAL A 96 8.08 15.06 -15.81
N GLU A 97 9.11 15.85 -16.06
CA GLU A 97 9.97 15.68 -17.23
C GLU A 97 10.91 14.50 -17.03
N PRO A 98 10.86 13.45 -17.89
CA PRO A 98 11.66 12.23 -17.69
C PRO A 98 13.18 12.48 -17.67
N LYS A 99 13.65 13.45 -18.46
CA LYS A 99 15.09 13.81 -18.52
C LYS A 99 15.57 14.47 -17.24
N GLN A 100 14.83 15.46 -16.75
CA GLN A 100 15.16 16.13 -15.48
C GLN A 100 15.12 15.14 -14.31
N PHE A 101 14.17 14.22 -14.32
CA PHE A 101 14.06 13.19 -13.30
C PHE A 101 15.28 12.25 -13.28
N ASP A 102 15.74 11.78 -14.45
CA ASP A 102 16.97 10.98 -14.58
C ASP A 102 18.18 11.73 -14.03
N GLU A 103 18.34 13.01 -14.39
CA GLU A 103 19.44 13.86 -13.93
C GLU A 103 19.44 14.06 -12.41
N GLU A 104 18.29 14.33 -11.80
CA GLU A 104 18.17 14.47 -10.35
C GLU A 104 18.47 13.17 -9.59
N ILE A 105 18.11 12.01 -10.15
CA ILE A 105 18.49 10.71 -9.57
C ILE A 105 20.01 10.53 -9.59
N MET A 106 20.67 10.88 -10.69
CA MET A 106 22.13 10.79 -10.79
C MET A 106 22.81 11.74 -9.78
N LYS A 107 22.33 12.98 -9.66
CA LYS A 107 22.82 13.93 -8.63
C LYS A 107 22.65 13.38 -7.23
N TYR A 108 21.55 12.70 -6.93
CA TYR A 108 21.35 12.03 -5.65
C TYR A 108 22.35 10.89 -5.44
N TYR A 109 22.62 10.06 -6.46
CA TYR A 109 23.58 8.97 -6.35
C TYR A 109 25.01 9.44 -6.12
N GLU A 110 25.40 10.57 -6.71
CA GLU A 110 26.71 11.22 -6.53
C GLU A 110 26.84 11.93 -5.18
N SER A 111 25.84 12.73 -4.80
CA SER A 111 25.92 13.58 -3.62
C SER A 111 25.46 12.91 -2.31
N GLY A 112 24.68 11.84 -2.40
CA GLY A 112 23.99 11.20 -1.28
C GLY A 112 22.91 12.06 -0.63
N LYS A 113 22.64 13.27 -1.15
CA LYS A 113 21.69 14.23 -0.57
C LYS A 113 20.47 14.36 -1.48
N MET A 114 19.29 14.11 -0.91
CA MET A 114 18.04 14.22 -1.64
C MET A 114 17.67 15.70 -1.87
N SER A 115 17.44 16.05 -3.12
CA SER A 115 16.89 17.36 -3.50
C SER A 115 15.39 17.43 -3.24
N ASN A 116 14.88 18.60 -2.85
CA ASN A 116 13.44 18.84 -2.72
C ASN A 116 12.72 18.60 -4.06
N GLU A 117 13.37 18.91 -5.18
CA GLU A 117 12.82 18.69 -6.51
C GLU A 117 12.63 17.19 -6.80
N LEU A 118 13.64 16.38 -6.49
CA LEU A 118 13.55 14.93 -6.66
C LEU A 118 12.40 14.32 -5.83
N ALA A 119 12.26 14.76 -4.57
CA ALA A 119 11.17 14.32 -3.71
C ALA A 119 9.80 14.72 -4.28
N ASN A 120 9.67 15.94 -4.80
CA ASN A 120 8.45 16.41 -5.45
C ASN A 120 8.13 15.62 -6.72
N MET A 121 9.13 15.30 -7.54
CA MET A 121 8.95 14.49 -8.75
C MET A 121 8.44 13.09 -8.42
N ILE A 122 9.01 12.43 -7.41
CA ILE A 122 8.54 11.10 -6.95
C ILE A 122 7.10 11.17 -6.45
N SER A 123 6.76 12.18 -5.64
CA SER A 123 5.39 12.40 -5.17
C SER A 123 4.41 12.63 -6.33
N ASN A 124 4.80 13.45 -7.31
CA ASN A 124 4.00 13.75 -8.49
C ASN A 124 3.73 12.50 -9.34
N ILE A 125 4.69 11.59 -9.47
CA ILE A 125 4.50 10.30 -10.17
C ILE A 125 3.38 9.49 -9.51
N SER A 126 3.44 9.29 -8.19
CA SER A 126 2.38 8.58 -7.44
C SER A 126 1.03 9.28 -7.55
N HIS A 127 0.97 10.60 -7.35
CA HIS A 127 -0.27 11.34 -7.45
C HIS A 127 -0.89 11.23 -8.83
N LYS A 128 -0.11 11.34 -9.91
CA LYS A 128 -0.60 11.18 -11.27
C LYS A 128 -1.14 9.78 -11.53
N LEU A 129 -0.45 8.75 -11.05
CA LEU A 129 -0.89 7.37 -11.16
C LEU A 129 -2.22 7.11 -10.44
N SER A 130 -2.44 7.78 -9.30
CA SER A 130 -3.68 7.65 -8.52
C SER A 130 -4.95 8.07 -9.26
N TYR A 131 -4.83 8.96 -10.26
CA TYR A 131 -5.95 9.39 -11.10
C TYR A 131 -6.17 8.48 -12.31
N ALA A 132 -5.41 7.40 -12.47
CA ALA A 132 -5.69 6.41 -13.50
C ALA A 132 -7.04 5.72 -13.22
N ASN A 133 -7.76 5.32 -14.28
CA ASN A 133 -9.09 4.72 -14.16
C ASN A 133 -9.13 3.48 -13.24
N ASN A 134 -8.01 2.77 -13.13
CA ASN A 134 -7.90 1.59 -12.27
C ASN A 134 -7.92 1.94 -10.78
N PHE A 135 -7.52 3.17 -10.40
CA PHE A 135 -7.27 3.54 -9.00
C PHE A 135 -8.15 4.69 -8.50
N ILE A 136 -8.70 5.50 -9.41
CA ILE A 136 -9.43 6.73 -9.07
C ILE A 136 -10.67 6.52 -8.17
N ASN A 137 -11.28 5.32 -8.22
CA ASN A 137 -12.55 5.04 -7.54
C ASN A 137 -12.39 4.39 -6.15
N TYR A 138 -11.17 4.22 -5.65
CA TYR A 138 -10.95 3.71 -4.29
C TYR A 138 -10.97 4.85 -3.27
N SER A 139 -11.60 4.61 -2.12
CA SER A 139 -11.66 5.58 -1.02
C SER A 139 -10.30 5.84 -0.37
N TYR A 140 -9.42 4.83 -0.37
CA TYR A 140 -8.08 4.84 0.24
C TYR A 140 -6.98 5.29 -0.75
N ARG A 141 -7.29 6.28 -1.60
CA ARG A 141 -6.38 6.72 -2.68
C ARG A 141 -5.14 7.43 -2.16
N GLU A 142 -5.26 8.21 -1.09
CA GLU A 142 -4.13 8.95 -0.52
C GLU A 142 -3.15 8.00 0.18
N GLU A 143 -3.65 6.93 0.78
CA GLU A 143 -2.87 5.87 1.40
C GLU A 143 -2.12 5.06 0.35
N MET A 144 -2.76 4.74 -0.80
CA MET A 144 -2.06 4.17 -1.95
C MET A 144 -0.89 5.05 -2.40
N VAL A 145 -1.11 6.36 -2.53
CA VAL A 145 -0.07 7.32 -2.90
C VAL A 145 1.09 7.28 -1.91
N GLY A 146 0.81 7.28 -0.61
CA GLY A 146 1.81 7.16 0.45
C GLY A 146 2.66 5.89 0.33
N ASP A 147 1.99 4.74 0.19
CA ASP A 147 2.66 3.44 0.03
C ASP A 147 3.53 3.39 -1.24
N GLY A 148 3.06 4.00 -2.34
CA GLY A 148 3.81 4.14 -3.58
C GLY A 148 5.06 5.01 -3.44
N VAL A 149 4.95 6.16 -2.76
CA VAL A 149 6.10 7.04 -2.51
C VAL A 149 7.14 6.34 -1.65
N ILE A 150 6.73 5.67 -0.57
CA ILE A 150 7.65 4.93 0.31
C ILE A 150 8.43 3.87 -0.46
N ARG A 151 7.74 3.07 -1.29
CA ARG A 151 8.39 2.02 -2.09
C ARG A 151 9.35 2.58 -3.15
N MET A 152 8.97 3.67 -3.82
CA MET A 152 9.88 4.35 -4.75
C MET A 152 11.11 4.92 -4.04
N MET A 153 10.93 5.53 -2.85
CA MET A 153 12.04 6.04 -2.05
C MET A 153 12.96 4.92 -1.57
N LYS A 154 12.43 3.79 -1.11
CA LYS A 154 13.23 2.60 -0.75
C LYS A 154 14.10 2.14 -1.93
N ALA A 155 13.52 2.05 -3.13
CA ALA A 155 14.26 1.66 -4.34
C ALA A 155 15.35 2.66 -4.73
N LEU A 156 15.09 3.97 -4.52
CA LEU A 156 16.07 5.03 -4.76
C LEU A 156 17.23 4.97 -3.76
N ILE A 157 16.95 4.81 -2.46
CA ILE A 157 17.97 4.71 -1.40
C ILE A 157 18.86 3.49 -1.61
N ALA A 158 18.26 2.35 -1.99
CA ALA A 158 18.98 1.13 -2.34
C ALA A 158 19.75 1.22 -3.69
N LYS A 159 19.68 2.36 -4.39
CA LYS A 159 20.31 2.61 -5.70
C LYS A 159 20.03 1.52 -6.75
N LYS A 160 18.82 0.94 -6.73
CA LYS A 160 18.45 -0.19 -7.61
C LYS A 160 18.25 0.22 -9.08
N TYR A 161 17.91 1.48 -9.34
CA TYR A 161 17.78 1.99 -10.70
C TYR A 161 19.16 2.19 -11.35
N ASN A 162 19.38 1.59 -12.52
CA ASN A 162 20.60 1.73 -13.31
C ASN A 162 20.29 2.25 -14.73
N ARG A 163 20.90 3.38 -15.10
CA ARG A 163 20.77 4.03 -16.41
C ARG A 163 21.46 3.27 -17.54
N GLU A 164 22.55 2.56 -17.27
CA GLU A 164 23.33 1.82 -18.28
C GLU A 164 22.54 0.67 -18.89
N LYS A 165 21.57 0.12 -18.14
CA LYS A 165 20.64 -0.90 -18.63
C LYS A 165 19.65 -0.36 -19.67
N GLY A 166 19.62 0.95 -19.93
CA GLY A 166 18.73 1.58 -20.91
C GLY A 166 17.28 1.70 -20.46
N THR A 167 16.97 1.33 -19.22
CA THR A 167 15.62 1.43 -18.65
C THR A 167 15.27 2.89 -18.41
N ASN A 168 14.10 3.33 -18.88
CA ASN A 168 13.59 4.67 -18.58
C ASN A 168 13.24 4.76 -17.07
N PRO A 169 13.74 5.78 -16.33
CA PRO A 169 13.49 5.91 -14.90
C PRO A 169 11.99 6.07 -14.63
N PHE A 170 11.26 6.81 -15.46
CA PHE A 170 9.82 7.00 -15.28
C PHE A 170 9.07 5.66 -15.33
N SER A 171 9.41 4.79 -16.28
CA SER A 171 8.79 3.46 -16.40
C SER A 171 9.12 2.57 -15.20
N TYR A 172 10.37 2.59 -14.74
CA TYR A 172 10.83 1.81 -13.58
C TYR A 172 10.06 2.21 -12.32
N PHE A 173 10.06 3.50 -11.97
CA PHE A 173 9.41 4.00 -10.76
C PHE A 173 7.87 3.89 -10.83
N THR A 174 7.27 4.13 -12.00
CA THR A 174 5.81 3.93 -12.17
C THR A 174 5.41 2.48 -11.93
N ARG A 175 6.23 1.49 -12.35
CA ARG A 175 5.95 0.06 -12.11
C ARG A 175 5.99 -0.28 -10.62
N ILE A 176 6.94 0.28 -9.87
CA ILE A 176 7.02 0.14 -8.41
C ILE A 176 5.77 0.71 -7.74
N ALA A 177 5.37 1.94 -8.09
CA ALA A 177 4.19 2.56 -7.54
C ALA A 177 2.90 1.78 -7.88
N PHE A 178 2.79 1.26 -9.11
CA PHE A 178 1.65 0.44 -9.53
C PHE A 178 1.51 -0.83 -8.69
N ASN A 179 2.61 -1.53 -8.43
CA ASN A 179 2.60 -2.72 -7.57
C ASN A 179 2.25 -2.36 -6.12
N ALA A 180 2.74 -1.23 -5.61
CA ALA A 180 2.36 -0.72 -4.29
C ALA A 180 0.85 -0.52 -4.16
N PHE A 181 0.21 0.08 -5.16
CA PHE A 181 -1.23 0.35 -5.16
C PHE A 181 -2.04 -0.95 -5.19
N ARG A 182 -1.63 -1.92 -6.01
CA ARG A 182 -2.26 -3.25 -6.03
C ARG A 182 -2.18 -3.93 -4.66
N ASN A 183 -1.05 -3.82 -3.98
CA ASN A 183 -0.87 -4.41 -2.66
C ASN A 183 -1.74 -3.71 -1.61
N ARG A 184 -1.87 -2.38 -1.66
CA ARG A 184 -2.79 -1.65 -0.79
C ARG A 184 -4.24 -2.09 -1.00
N ILE A 185 -4.68 -2.24 -2.24
CA ILE A 185 -6.03 -2.74 -2.57
C ILE A 185 -6.28 -4.12 -1.96
N LYS A 186 -5.30 -5.04 -2.06
CA LYS A 186 -5.39 -6.37 -1.46
C LYS A 186 -5.50 -6.31 0.06
N LYS A 187 -4.65 -5.51 0.71
CA LYS A 187 -4.68 -5.33 2.18
C LYS A 187 -6.02 -4.78 2.66
N GLU A 188 -6.53 -3.75 2.01
CA GLU A 188 -7.83 -3.14 2.35
C GLU A 188 -8.99 -4.13 2.14
N LYS A 189 -8.94 -4.91 1.05
CA LYS A 189 -9.93 -5.96 0.81
C LYS A 189 -9.93 -7.00 1.94
N HIS A 190 -8.74 -7.48 2.33
CA HIS A 190 -8.60 -8.45 3.42
C HIS A 190 -9.11 -7.88 4.75
N MET A 191 -8.73 -6.65 5.11
CA MET A 191 -9.22 -5.99 6.33
C MET A 191 -10.74 -5.83 6.34
N HIS A 192 -11.34 -5.50 5.19
CA HIS A 192 -12.78 -5.39 5.06
C HIS A 192 -13.48 -6.74 5.26
N GLU A 193 -12.98 -7.81 4.64
CA GLU A 193 -13.52 -9.16 4.77
C GLU A 193 -13.43 -9.67 6.22
N THR A 194 -12.30 -9.46 6.88
CA THR A 194 -12.11 -9.79 8.30
C THR A 194 -13.10 -9.06 9.18
N HIS A 195 -13.27 -7.75 8.96
CA HIS A 195 -14.21 -6.94 9.72
C HIS A 195 -15.67 -7.40 9.48
N GLU A 196 -16.02 -7.74 8.24
CA GLU A 196 -17.35 -8.27 7.91
C GLU A 196 -17.62 -9.63 8.58
N LYS A 197 -16.63 -10.54 8.57
CA LYS A 197 -16.73 -11.83 9.27
C LYS A 197 -16.97 -11.64 10.77
N TYR A 198 -16.17 -10.78 11.40
CA TYR A 198 -16.32 -10.45 12.82
C TYR A 198 -17.69 -9.85 13.15
N GLN A 199 -18.16 -8.90 12.33
CA GLN A 199 -19.50 -8.30 12.52
C GLN A 199 -20.62 -9.33 12.43
N LYS A 200 -20.54 -10.27 11.47
CA LYS A 200 -21.52 -11.35 11.32
C LYS A 200 -21.53 -12.27 12.53
N GLU A 201 -20.35 -12.63 13.05
CA GLU A 201 -20.22 -13.48 14.22
C GLU A 201 -20.85 -12.83 15.47
N VAL A 202 -20.52 -11.56 15.74
CA VAL A 202 -21.11 -10.79 16.85
C VAL A 202 -22.62 -10.66 16.71
N MET A 203 -23.12 -10.41 15.49
CA MET A 203 -24.56 -10.33 15.22
C MET A 203 -25.26 -11.66 15.50
N PHE A 204 -24.69 -12.78 15.05
CA PHE A 204 -25.21 -14.12 15.29
C PHE A 204 -25.25 -14.45 16.79
N MET A 205 -24.18 -14.15 17.52
CA MET A 205 -24.13 -14.33 18.98
C MET A 205 -25.20 -13.49 19.70
N SER A 206 -25.39 -12.23 19.31
CA SER A 206 -26.40 -11.34 19.87
C SER A 206 -27.82 -11.87 19.62
N GLU A 207 -28.11 -12.35 18.42
CA GLU A 207 -29.39 -12.95 18.07
C GLU A 207 -29.64 -14.21 18.92
N ALA A 208 -28.67 -15.12 18.98
CA ALA A 208 -28.73 -16.34 19.80
C ALA A 208 -28.96 -16.03 21.28
N PHE A 209 -28.27 -15.03 21.84
CA PHE A 209 -28.48 -14.58 23.22
C PHE A 209 -29.89 -14.03 23.44
N SER A 210 -30.41 -13.25 22.48
CA SER A 210 -31.78 -12.73 22.54
C SER A 210 -32.83 -13.85 22.56
N HIS A 211 -32.60 -14.92 21.77
CA HIS A 211 -33.47 -16.09 21.75
C HIS A 211 -33.41 -16.87 23.07
N LEU A 212 -32.22 -17.06 23.62
CA LEU A 212 -32.04 -17.74 24.91
C LEU A 212 -32.73 -16.99 26.05
N SER A 213 -32.59 -15.66 26.09
CA SER A 213 -33.25 -14.80 27.09
C SER A 213 -34.79 -14.88 27.01
N LYS A 214 -35.36 -14.88 25.80
CA LYS A 214 -36.81 -15.03 25.60
C LYS A 214 -37.32 -16.38 26.09
N ASN A 215 -36.59 -17.46 25.81
CA ASN A 215 -37.00 -18.81 26.19
C ASN A 215 -36.90 -19.05 27.71
N ASN A 216 -35.86 -18.55 28.36
CA ASN A 216 -35.70 -18.68 29.82
C ASN A 216 -36.77 -17.89 30.59
N ASN A 217 -37.18 -16.72 30.11
CA ASN A 217 -38.28 -15.95 30.71
C ASN A 217 -39.63 -16.67 30.61
N ILE A 218 -39.88 -17.44 29.53
CA ILE A 218 -41.11 -18.24 29.38
C ILE A 218 -41.16 -19.40 30.38
N SER A 219 -40.03 -20.07 30.64
CA SER A 219 -39.97 -21.15 31.63
C SER A 219 -40.22 -20.63 33.06
N ILE A 220 -39.61 -19.50 33.46
CA ILE A 220 -39.81 -18.90 34.79
C ILE A 220 -41.27 -18.44 34.99
N MET A 221 -41.95 -17.98 33.93
CA MET A 221 -43.38 -17.63 33.98
C MET A 221 -44.28 -18.87 34.11
N LYS A 222 -43.93 -19.99 33.45
CA LYS A 222 -44.67 -21.25 33.55
C LYS A 222 -44.54 -21.90 34.92
N GLU A 223 -43.38 -21.84 35.55
CA GLU A 223 -43.16 -22.38 36.90
C GLU A 223 -43.94 -21.59 37.96
N ARG A 224 -43.91 -20.25 37.92
CA ARG A 224 -44.67 -19.41 38.88
C ARG A 224 -46.20 -19.59 38.81
N ASN A 225 -46.74 -20.05 37.69
CA ASN A 225 -48.17 -20.30 37.51
C ASN A 225 -48.60 -21.73 37.84
N ARG A 226 -47.67 -22.61 38.26
CA ARG A 226 -47.98 -23.98 38.70
C ARG A 226 -48.10 -24.15 40.22
N ASP A 227 -47.79 -23.10 40.98
CA ASP A 227 -47.79 -23.12 42.46
C ASP A 227 -49.10 -22.58 43.09
N TYR A 228 -50.21 -22.54 42.33
CA TYR A 228 -51.57 -22.19 42.82
C TYR A 228 -52.58 -23.29 42.56
#